data_AF-A0A9E2I4Q2-F1
#
_entry.id   AF-A0A9E2I4Q2-F1
#
_cell.length_a   1.000
_cell.length_b   1.000
_cell.length_c   1.000
_cell.angle_alpha   90.00
_cell.angle_beta   90.00
_cell.angle_gamma   90.00
#
_symmetry.space_group_name_H-M   'P 1'
#
loop_
_entity.id
_entity.type
_entity.pdbx_description
1 polymer ?
#
loop_
_entity_poly.entity_id
_entity_poly.type
_entity_poly.pdbx_seq_one_letter_code
_entity_poly.pdbx_strand_id
1 'polypeptide(L)'
;MFRMRPFFLFIFLLALASLACQFSNPFAPTPTPPSQPGDTLFYDDFSNPATGWERFTSAEGTMDYDGSGYRFLVNALQANFWSTPGKSFRDVRLEVDVAKLSGPDENRIGLVCRFVENNYYFFMVSSDGYYTIGKYIGGNAIQLG
;
A
#
# COMPACT_ATOMS: atom_id res chain seq x y z
N MET A 1 -31.58 -25.19 54.77
CA MET A 1 -30.84 -25.49 53.52
C MET A 1 -31.66 -24.92 52.36
N PHE A 2 -31.41 -23.66 51.96
CA PHE A 2 -32.20 -22.96 50.93
C PHE A 2 -31.74 -23.41 49.53
N ARG A 3 -32.62 -24.10 48.80
CA ARG A 3 -32.38 -24.58 47.43
C ARG A 3 -32.70 -23.44 46.47
N MET A 4 -31.66 -22.70 46.05
CA MET A 4 -31.78 -21.57 45.12
C MET A 4 -32.30 -22.06 43.76
N ARG A 5 -33.42 -21.50 43.29
CA ARG A 5 -34.06 -21.91 42.02
C ARG A 5 -33.20 -21.46 40.83
N PRO A 6 -32.94 -22.34 39.84
CA PRO A 6 -32.04 -22.06 38.71
C PRO A 6 -32.45 -20.85 37.86
N PHE A 7 -33.73 -20.46 37.93
CA PHE A 7 -34.28 -19.28 37.25
C PHE A 7 -33.71 -17.94 37.77
N PHE A 8 -33.45 -17.82 39.08
CA PHE A 8 -32.87 -16.60 39.66
C PHE A 8 -31.38 -16.44 39.32
N LEU A 9 -30.65 -17.55 39.15
CA LEU A 9 -29.27 -17.51 38.67
C LEU A 9 -29.18 -16.98 37.24
N PHE A 10 -30.12 -17.39 36.39
CA PHE A 10 -30.16 -17.00 34.98
C PHE A 10 -30.45 -15.50 34.79
N ILE A 11 -31.39 -14.95 35.56
CA ILE A 11 -31.70 -13.50 35.55
C ILE A 11 -30.51 -12.67 36.05
N PHE A 12 -29.81 -13.16 37.08
CA PHE A 12 -28.63 -12.47 37.62
C PHE A 12 -27.45 -12.47 36.62
N LEU A 13 -27.25 -13.58 35.90
CA LEU A 13 -26.26 -13.70 34.82
C LEU A 13 -26.58 -12.78 33.63
N LEU A 14 -27.85 -12.65 33.23
CA LEU A 14 -28.27 -11.70 32.19
C LEU A 14 -28.10 -10.23 32.62
N ALA A 15 -28.37 -9.92 33.89
CA ALA A 15 -28.15 -8.57 34.42
C ALA A 15 -26.67 -8.17 34.42
N LEU A 16 -25.77 -9.08 34.83
CA LEU A 16 -24.31 -8.88 34.79
C LEU A 16 -23.76 -8.66 33.37
N ALA A 17 -24.32 -9.32 32.35
CA ALA A 17 -23.91 -9.14 30.96
C ALA A 17 -24.26 -7.75 30.40
N SER A 18 -25.32 -7.10 30.92
CA SER A 18 -25.75 -5.77 30.45
C SER A 18 -24.87 -4.61 30.92
N LEU A 19 -24.11 -4.77 32.02
CA LEU A 19 -23.17 -3.74 32.50
C LEU A 19 -21.85 -3.70 31.69
N ALA A 20 -21.52 -4.73 30.91
CA ALA A 20 -20.28 -4.78 30.14
C ALA A 20 -20.27 -3.79 28.96
N CYS A 21 -21.44 -3.38 28.45
CA CYS A 21 -21.53 -2.48 27.30
C CYS A 21 -21.34 -0.99 27.63
N GLN A 22 -21.22 -0.60 28.91
CA GLN A 22 -21.10 0.81 29.31
C GLN A 22 -19.66 1.26 29.61
N PHE A 23 -18.66 0.37 29.52
CA PHE A 23 -17.27 0.76 29.63
C PHE A 23 -16.79 1.46 28.35
N SER A 24 -16.87 2.79 28.33
CA SER A 24 -16.20 3.62 27.32
C SER A 24 -14.69 3.39 27.42
N ASN A 25 -14.08 2.83 26.38
CA ASN A 25 -12.64 2.58 26.35
C ASN A 25 -11.87 3.91 26.25
N PRO A 26 -11.17 4.37 27.30
CA PRO A 26 -10.43 5.63 27.28
C PRO A 26 -9.19 5.59 26.37
N PHE A 27 -8.88 4.41 25.81
CA PHE A 27 -7.80 4.18 24.85
C PHE A 27 -8.29 4.01 23.41
N ALA A 28 -9.57 4.30 23.12
CA ALA A 28 -10.02 4.34 21.73
C ALA A 28 -9.22 5.44 20.99
N PRO A 29 -8.58 5.13 19.85
CA PRO A 29 -7.87 6.13 19.07
C PRO A 29 -8.86 7.21 18.64
N THR A 30 -8.52 8.48 18.90
CA THR A 30 -9.27 9.62 18.38
C THR A 30 -9.36 9.50 16.85
N PRO A 31 -10.55 9.61 16.24
CA PRO A 31 -10.67 9.55 14.79
C PRO A 31 -9.88 10.71 14.17
N THR A 32 -8.84 10.39 13.40
CA THR A 32 -8.13 11.37 12.57
C THR A 32 -9.11 11.96 11.55
N PRO A 33 -9.16 13.30 11.39
CA PRO A 33 -9.99 13.92 10.35
C PRO A 33 -9.69 13.30 8.98
N PRO A 34 -10.72 13.07 8.14
CA PRO A 34 -10.49 12.60 6.78
C PRO A 34 -9.71 13.66 5.99
N SER A 35 -8.70 13.21 5.25
CA SER A 35 -7.96 14.04 4.30
C SER A 35 -8.91 14.65 3.26
N GLN A 36 -8.68 15.90 2.89
CA GLN A 36 -9.46 16.63 1.89
C GLN A 36 -8.87 16.44 0.48
N PRO A 37 -9.69 16.60 -0.58
CA PRO A 37 -9.18 16.66 -1.94
C PRO A 37 -8.11 17.76 -2.09
N GLY A 38 -6.95 17.40 -2.61
CA GLY A 38 -5.81 18.31 -2.77
C GLY A 38 -4.75 18.22 -1.66
N ASP A 39 -5.05 17.55 -0.54
CA ASP A 39 -4.06 17.31 0.49
C ASP A 39 -2.94 16.39 -0.03
N THR A 40 -1.69 16.77 0.24
CA THR A 40 -0.54 15.90 0.02
C THR A 40 -0.47 14.86 1.13
N LEU A 41 -0.86 13.62 0.81
CA LEU A 41 -0.82 12.51 1.77
C LEU A 41 0.60 11.98 2.04
N PHE A 42 1.46 12.07 1.02
CA PHE A 42 2.86 11.66 1.06
C PHE A 42 3.60 12.35 -0.08
N TYR A 43 4.84 12.76 0.17
CA TYR A 43 5.74 13.35 -0.82
C TYR A 43 7.17 12.93 -0.49
N ASP A 44 7.95 12.70 -1.54
CA ASP A 44 9.36 12.36 -1.45
C ASP A 44 10.07 12.86 -2.70
N ASP A 45 11.14 13.63 -2.52
CA ASP A 45 12.04 14.07 -3.58
C ASP A 45 13.30 13.19 -3.70
N PHE A 46 13.37 12.13 -2.88
CA PHE A 46 14.45 11.16 -2.80
C PHE A 46 15.81 11.73 -2.36
N SER A 47 15.86 12.97 -1.89
CA SER A 47 17.09 13.56 -1.34
C SER A 47 17.53 12.93 -0.01
N ASN A 48 16.58 12.32 0.72
CA ASN A 48 16.82 11.59 1.95
C ASN A 48 16.72 10.07 1.72
N PRO A 49 17.81 9.31 1.89
CA PRO A 49 17.82 7.86 1.65
C PRO A 49 17.13 7.03 2.75
N ALA A 50 16.42 7.67 3.69
CA ALA A 50 15.75 7.05 4.82
C ALA A 50 14.23 7.31 4.85
N THR A 51 13.59 7.49 3.68
CA THR A 51 12.14 7.75 3.56
C THR A 51 11.30 6.48 3.45
N GLY A 52 11.94 5.30 3.37
CA GLY A 52 11.30 4.00 3.52
C GLY A 52 11.15 3.17 2.24
N TRP A 53 11.71 3.62 1.12
CA TRP A 53 11.81 2.79 -0.08
C TRP A 53 12.83 1.66 0.10
N GLU A 54 12.55 0.53 -0.52
CA GLU A 54 13.39 -0.66 -0.45
C GLU A 54 14.78 -0.40 -1.02
N ARG A 55 15.80 -1.11 -0.54
CA ARG A 55 17.13 -1.11 -1.16
C ARG A 55 17.44 -2.53 -1.55
N PHE A 56 17.55 -2.77 -2.84
CA PHE A 56 17.62 -4.12 -3.39
C PHE A 56 18.80 -4.23 -4.36
N THR A 57 19.54 -5.32 -4.29
CA THR A 57 20.60 -5.64 -5.24
C THR A 57 20.63 -7.13 -5.49
N SER A 58 20.60 -7.54 -6.76
CA SER A 58 20.74 -8.92 -7.20
C SER A 58 21.48 -8.98 -8.55
N ALA A 59 21.67 -10.18 -9.09
CA ALA A 59 22.18 -10.35 -10.45
C ALA A 59 21.24 -9.76 -11.52
N GLU A 60 19.95 -9.65 -11.21
CA GLU A 60 18.92 -9.13 -12.14
C GLU A 60 18.82 -7.61 -12.12
N GLY A 61 19.42 -6.93 -11.14
CA GLY A 61 19.36 -5.47 -11.07
C GLY A 61 19.57 -4.86 -9.69
N THR A 62 19.26 -3.57 -9.58
CA THR A 62 19.38 -2.78 -8.35
C THR A 62 18.23 -1.77 -8.24
N MET A 63 17.72 -1.59 -7.02
CA MET A 63 16.87 -0.45 -6.65
C MET A 63 17.53 0.26 -5.47
N ASP A 64 17.86 1.54 -5.62
CA ASP A 64 18.43 2.33 -4.53
C ASP A 64 18.26 3.84 -4.82
N TYR A 65 18.44 4.66 -3.79
CA TYR A 65 18.64 6.09 -3.91
C TYR A 65 19.97 6.36 -4.62
N ASP A 66 19.95 7.23 -5.63
CA ASP A 66 21.11 7.63 -6.42
C ASP A 66 21.01 9.13 -6.75
N GLY A 67 21.90 9.93 -6.16
CA GLY A 67 21.82 11.39 -6.24
C GLY A 67 20.54 11.92 -5.58
N SER A 68 19.73 12.66 -6.35
CA SER A 68 18.43 13.21 -5.93
C SER A 68 17.25 12.42 -6.54
N GLY A 69 17.41 11.10 -6.70
CA GLY A 69 16.38 10.24 -7.29
C GLY A 69 16.44 8.84 -6.71
N TYR A 70 15.37 8.08 -6.92
CA TYR A 70 15.31 6.65 -6.61
C TYR A 70 15.38 5.86 -7.92
N ARG A 71 16.48 5.13 -8.11
CA ARG A 71 16.88 4.55 -9.39
C ARG A 71 16.58 3.06 -9.44
N PHE A 72 15.98 2.66 -10.56
CA PHE A 72 15.83 1.26 -10.96
C PHE A 72 16.83 0.95 -12.07
N LEU A 73 17.71 -0.02 -11.83
CA LEU A 73 18.55 -0.64 -12.87
C LEU A 73 18.09 -2.09 -13.04
N VAL A 74 17.58 -2.43 -14.22
CA VAL A 74 17.10 -3.79 -14.54
C VAL A 74 18.02 -4.40 -15.61
N ASN A 75 18.71 -5.48 -15.24
CA ASN A 75 19.73 -6.15 -16.05
C ASN A 75 19.26 -7.51 -16.60
N ALA A 76 18.03 -7.91 -16.33
CA ALA A 76 17.46 -9.19 -16.76
C ALA A 76 16.23 -9.00 -17.66
N LEU A 77 16.09 -9.86 -18.67
CA LEU A 77 14.90 -9.92 -19.51
C LEU A 77 13.70 -10.40 -18.68
N GLN A 78 12.53 -9.85 -18.96
CA GLN A 78 11.26 -10.22 -18.33
C GLN A 78 11.21 -10.03 -16.80
N ALA A 79 12.20 -9.37 -16.21
CA ALA A 79 12.16 -8.95 -14.80
C ALA A 79 11.34 -7.68 -14.65
N ASN A 80 10.51 -7.62 -13.60
CA ASN A 80 9.82 -6.39 -13.20
C ASN A 80 10.26 -6.07 -11.78
N PHE A 81 10.72 -4.85 -11.57
CA PHE A 81 11.10 -4.35 -10.26
C PHE A 81 10.07 -3.31 -9.83
N TRP A 82 9.74 -3.30 -8.55
CA TRP A 82 8.84 -2.31 -7.96
C TRP A 82 9.25 -2.08 -6.51
N SER A 83 8.86 -0.94 -5.95
CA SER A 83 9.05 -0.63 -4.54
C SER A 83 7.90 0.23 -4.05
N THR A 84 7.64 0.21 -2.74
CA THR A 84 6.63 1.04 -2.10
C THR A 84 7.18 1.61 -0.80
N PRO A 85 6.80 2.84 -0.37
CA PRO A 85 7.25 3.44 0.88
C PRO A 85 6.46 2.92 2.11
N GLY A 86 5.81 1.75 2.00
CA GLY A 86 5.02 1.17 3.08
C GLY A 86 3.78 1.98 3.49
N LYS A 87 3.29 2.87 2.63
CA LYS A 87 2.09 3.69 2.88
C LYS A 87 0.85 3.02 2.32
N SER A 88 -0.27 3.15 3.04
CA SER A 88 -1.56 2.61 2.63
C SER A 88 -2.63 3.69 2.72
N PHE A 89 -3.30 3.91 1.59
CA PHE A 89 -4.34 4.92 1.42
C PHE A 89 -5.46 4.33 0.57
N ARG A 90 -6.71 4.75 0.84
CA ARG A 90 -7.88 4.21 0.13
C ARG A 90 -8.08 4.88 -1.23
N ASP A 91 -8.23 6.20 -1.22
CA ASP A 91 -8.50 7.02 -2.40
C ASP A 91 -7.32 7.97 -2.60
N VAL A 92 -6.66 7.89 -3.75
CA VAL A 92 -5.41 8.62 -4.03
C VAL A 92 -5.34 9.10 -5.46
N ARG A 93 -4.62 10.21 -5.65
CA ARG A 93 -4.01 10.61 -6.92
C ARG A 93 -2.50 10.44 -6.76
N LEU A 94 -1.89 9.60 -7.60
CA LEU A 94 -0.45 9.38 -7.61
C LEU A 94 0.17 10.16 -8.77
N GLU A 95 1.32 10.76 -8.52
CA GLU A 95 2.10 11.53 -9.49
C GLU A 95 3.58 11.25 -9.24
N VAL A 96 4.37 11.11 -10.31
CA VAL A 96 5.81 10.88 -10.24
C VAL A 96 6.48 11.45 -11.48
N ASP A 97 7.62 12.10 -11.30
CA ASP A 97 8.52 12.47 -12.40
C ASP A 97 9.47 11.32 -12.68
N VAL A 98 9.55 10.89 -13.95
CA VAL A 98 10.36 9.75 -14.38
C VAL A 98 11.24 10.16 -15.54
N ALA A 99 12.50 9.73 -15.50
CA ALA A 99 13.44 9.85 -16.61
C ALA A 99 14.02 8.49 -16.98
N LYS A 100 14.00 8.14 -18.26
CA LYS A 100 14.78 7.02 -18.78
C LYS A 100 16.24 7.46 -18.92
N LEU A 101 17.13 6.84 -18.15
CA LEU A 101 18.57 7.13 -18.22
C LEU A 101 19.28 6.37 -19.33
N SER A 102 18.90 5.11 -19.57
CA SER A 102 19.51 4.22 -20.58
C SER A 102 18.61 3.01 -20.87
N GLY A 103 19.06 2.11 -21.75
CA GLY A 103 18.38 0.85 -22.06
C GLY A 103 17.46 0.91 -23.29
N PRO A 104 16.72 -0.16 -23.60
CA PRO A 104 15.83 -0.23 -24.76
C PRO A 104 14.61 0.68 -24.61
N ASP A 105 14.03 1.10 -25.75
CA ASP A 105 12.78 1.87 -25.75
C ASP A 105 11.55 1.01 -25.47
N GLU A 106 11.59 -0.26 -25.89
CA GLU A 106 10.64 -1.29 -25.47
C GLU A 106 10.90 -1.62 -23.99
N ASN A 107 10.19 -0.92 -23.10
CA ASN A 107 10.33 -1.07 -21.66
C ASN A 107 9.00 -0.81 -20.95
N ARG A 108 8.98 -0.93 -19.62
CA ARG A 108 7.79 -0.63 -18.82
C ARG A 108 8.23 0.13 -17.58
N ILE A 109 7.76 1.36 -17.45
CA ILE A 109 8.02 2.22 -16.30
C ILE A 109 6.70 2.83 -15.86
N GLY A 110 6.45 2.94 -14.57
CA GLY A 110 5.19 3.50 -14.11
C GLY A 110 4.90 3.31 -12.63
N LEU A 111 3.63 3.35 -12.29
CA LEU A 111 3.12 3.37 -10.93
C LEU A 111 2.35 2.09 -10.61
N VAL A 112 2.52 1.62 -9.38
CA VAL A 112 1.65 0.61 -8.77
C VAL A 112 0.80 1.24 -7.68
N CYS A 113 -0.44 0.79 -7.52
CA CYS A 113 -1.38 1.32 -6.54
C CYS A 113 -2.16 0.19 -5.86
N ARG A 114 -2.50 0.40 -4.57
CA ARG A 114 -3.17 -0.59 -3.71
C ARG A 114 -2.44 -1.93 -3.70
N PHE A 115 -1.11 -1.87 -3.57
CA PHE A 115 -0.25 -3.04 -3.57
C PHE A 115 -0.46 -3.90 -2.30
N VAL A 116 -0.93 -5.13 -2.50
CA VAL A 116 -1.05 -6.16 -1.48
C VAL A 116 -0.61 -7.49 -2.10
N GLU A 117 0.65 -7.87 -1.85
CA GLU A 117 1.26 -9.07 -2.39
C GLU A 117 1.07 -9.15 -3.93
N ASN A 118 0.30 -10.13 -4.42
CA ASN A 118 0.05 -10.36 -5.84
C ASN A 118 -1.24 -9.69 -6.33
N ASN A 119 -1.70 -8.64 -5.65
CA ASN A 119 -2.90 -7.89 -5.99
C ASN A 119 -2.58 -6.39 -6.01
N TYR A 120 -2.64 -5.78 -7.19
CA TYR A 120 -2.36 -4.35 -7.36
C TYR A 120 -2.93 -3.81 -8.68
N TYR A 121 -3.11 -2.50 -8.74
CA TYR A 121 -3.28 -1.79 -10.01
C TYR A 121 -1.92 -1.35 -10.52
N PHE A 122 -1.77 -1.28 -11.84
CA PHE A 122 -0.59 -0.72 -12.49
C PHE A 122 -1.00 0.26 -13.58
N PHE A 123 -0.22 1.33 -13.71
CA PHE A 123 -0.21 2.20 -14.88
C PHE A 123 1.23 2.23 -15.39
N MET A 124 1.43 1.85 -16.65
CA MET A 124 2.74 1.74 -17.26
C MET A 124 2.79 2.55 -18.53
N VAL A 125 3.93 3.19 -18.75
CA VAL A 125 4.34 3.80 -20.01
C VAL A 125 5.60 3.09 -20.50
N SER A 126 5.71 2.96 -21.82
CA SER A 126 6.91 2.50 -22.51
C SER A 126 7.54 3.69 -23.21
N SER A 127 8.87 3.67 -23.35
CA SER A 127 9.60 4.79 -23.93
C SER A 127 9.40 4.93 -25.44
N ASP A 128 8.88 3.89 -26.09
CA ASP A 128 8.42 3.90 -27.49
C ASP A 128 6.99 4.45 -27.69
N GLY A 129 6.35 4.95 -26.63
CA GLY A 129 5.11 5.72 -26.72
C GLY A 129 3.82 4.95 -26.42
N TYR A 130 3.92 3.68 -26.02
CA TYR A 130 2.76 2.91 -25.55
C TYR A 130 2.47 3.15 -24.07
N TYR A 131 1.22 2.98 -23.70
CA TYR A 131 0.80 2.98 -22.30
C TYR A 131 -0.26 1.92 -22.05
N THR A 132 -0.40 1.51 -20.79
CA THR A 132 -1.48 0.64 -20.36
C THR A 132 -1.86 0.92 -18.91
N ILE A 133 -3.13 0.74 -18.60
CA ILE A 133 -3.61 0.63 -17.23
C ILE A 133 -4.23 -0.74 -17.03
N GLY A 134 -3.94 -1.36 -15.89
CA GLY A 134 -4.41 -2.70 -15.60
C GLY A 134 -4.40 -3.03 -14.12
N LYS A 135 -4.74 -4.29 -13.85
CA LYS A 135 -4.65 -4.88 -12.51
C LYS A 135 -3.95 -6.23 -12.59
N TYR A 136 -3.13 -6.51 -11.60
CA TYR A 136 -2.53 -7.82 -11.38
C TYR A 136 -3.30 -8.50 -10.25
N ILE A 137 -3.87 -9.67 -10.50
CA ILE A 137 -4.65 -10.43 -9.50
C ILE A 137 -4.27 -11.90 -9.62
N GLY A 138 -3.84 -12.50 -8.51
CA GLY A 138 -3.59 -13.94 -8.43
C GLY A 138 -2.60 -14.44 -9.49
N GLY A 139 -1.57 -13.65 -9.79
CA GLY A 139 -0.54 -14.01 -10.78
C GLY A 139 -0.84 -13.57 -12.23
N ASN A 140 -2.00 -12.97 -12.49
CA ASN A 140 -2.45 -12.63 -13.84
C ASN A 140 -2.61 -11.13 -14.03
N ALA A 141 -2.08 -10.61 -15.14
CA ALA A 141 -2.32 -9.24 -15.58
C ALA A 141 -3.60 -9.15 -16.40
N ILE A 142 -4.48 -8.21 -16.04
CA ILE A 142 -5.72 -7.91 -16.75
C ILE A 142 -5.66 -6.44 -17.16
N GLN A 143 -5.68 -6.18 -18.46
CA GLN A 143 -5.72 -4.82 -19.01
C GLN A 143 -7.11 -4.21 -18.81
N LEU A 144 -7.13 -2.94 -18.44
CA LEU A 144 -8.33 -2.12 -18.26
C LEU A 144 -8.41 -1.01 -19.31
N GLY A 145 -7.26 -0.61 -19.87
CA GLY A 145 -7.12 0.41 -20.91
C GLY A 145 -5.71 0.48 -21.46
#